data_AF-A0A6J1DG46-F1
#
_entry.id   AF-A0A6J1DG46-F1
#
_cell.length_a   1.000
_cell.length_b   1.000
_cell.length_c   1.000
_cell.angle_alpha   90.00
_cell.angle_beta   90.00
_cell.angle_gamma   90.00
#
_symmetry.space_group_name_H-M   'P 1'
#
loop_
_entity.id
_entity.type
_entity.pdbx_description
1 polymer ?
#
loop_
_entity_poly.entity_id
_entity_poly.type
_entity_poly.pdbx_seq_one_letter_code
_entity_poly.pdbx_strand_id
1 'polypeptide(L)'
;MRKNFQFKVKKSTSELYILRCVHADCTWRLRATKLKECTLFKIKKYCAAHMCYGGALKHDHRQAKSWVVGHLVQEKFTDVSRTYRPKDIIQDMRKEYGVNLSYDRAWRSSEEALRLIRGDLASSYGLLAAYGEALKIMNPGTIFELELEGGKYFKYVFMTLGQSIRGFLGCIRPVLVVDRAHLKGKFRGVLLSASGVDANNQIYPVAFVIVDGER
;
A
#
# COMPACT_ATOMS: atom_id res chain seq x y z
N MET A 1 7.41 -19.15 9.70
CA MET A 1 6.86 -19.86 8.53
C MET A 1 7.76 -21.00 8.06
N ARG A 2 9.09 -20.91 8.18
CA ARG A 2 9.99 -22.05 7.95
C ARG A 2 9.51 -23.27 8.76
N LYS A 3 9.32 -24.42 8.08
CA LYS A 3 8.67 -25.68 8.53
C LYS A 3 7.15 -25.80 8.38
N ASN A 4 6.45 -24.81 7.81
CA ASN A 4 5.03 -24.88 7.41
C ASN A 4 4.04 -25.30 8.51
N PHE A 5 4.38 -25.05 9.79
CA PHE A 5 3.51 -25.39 10.91
C PHE A 5 2.50 -24.28 11.21
N GLN A 6 1.26 -24.70 11.44
CA GLN A 6 0.20 -23.80 11.88
C GLN A 6 -0.03 -23.86 13.39
N PHE A 7 -0.22 -22.70 13.99
CA PHE A 7 -0.67 -22.52 15.36
C PHE A 7 -1.97 -21.70 15.46
N LYS A 8 -2.55 -21.67 16.65
CA LYS A 8 -3.70 -20.83 17.00
C LYS A 8 -3.50 -20.22 18.37
N VAL A 9 -4.11 -19.07 18.58
CA VAL A 9 -4.21 -18.44 19.90
C VAL A 9 -5.19 -19.27 20.73
N LYS A 10 -4.71 -19.86 21.83
CA LYS A 10 -5.57 -20.53 22.80
C LYS A 10 -6.12 -19.53 23.83
N LYS A 11 -5.29 -18.57 24.27
CA LYS A 11 -5.68 -17.53 25.24
C LYS A 11 -4.86 -16.28 24.98
N SER A 12 -5.51 -15.13 25.00
CA SER A 12 -4.89 -13.81 24.90
C SER A 12 -5.57 -12.88 25.88
N THR A 13 -4.81 -12.37 26.85
CA THR A 13 -5.25 -11.37 27.83
C THR A 13 -4.13 -10.35 28.02
N SER A 14 -4.39 -9.27 28.77
CA SER A 14 -3.38 -8.27 29.13
C SER A 14 -2.15 -8.87 29.85
N GLU A 15 -2.31 -10.01 30.52
CA GLU A 15 -1.26 -10.64 31.34
C GLU A 15 -0.72 -11.95 30.77
N LEU A 16 -1.40 -12.56 29.80
CA LEU A 16 -1.13 -13.94 29.35
C LEU A 16 -1.39 -14.14 27.87
N TYR A 17 -0.41 -14.73 27.19
CA TYR A 17 -0.52 -15.15 25.80
C TYR A 17 -0.14 -16.62 25.65
N ILE A 18 -1.05 -17.42 25.10
CA ILE A 18 -0.85 -18.86 24.88
C ILE A 18 -1.13 -19.19 23.43
N LEU A 19 -0.11 -19.75 22.76
CA LEU A 19 -0.21 -20.37 21.44
C LEU A 19 -0.17 -21.89 21.57
N ARG A 20 -0.90 -22.58 20.71
CA ARG A 20 -0.81 -24.03 20.53
C ARG A 20 -0.86 -24.38 19.06
N CYS A 21 -0.38 -25.57 18.70
CA CYS A 21 -0.60 -26.10 17.37
C CYS A 21 -2.10 -26.17 17.05
N VAL A 22 -2.44 -26.14 15.77
CA VAL A 22 -3.81 -26.34 15.32
C VAL A 22 -4.32 -27.75 15.59
N HIS A 23 -3.45 -28.76 15.51
CA HIS A 23 -3.74 -30.15 15.84
C HIS A 23 -3.77 -30.34 17.36
N ALA A 24 -4.86 -30.94 17.87
CA ALA A 24 -5.10 -31.09 19.29
C ALA A 24 -4.03 -31.94 20.00
N ASP A 25 -3.58 -32.99 19.31
CA ASP A 25 -2.64 -33.98 19.84
C ASP A 25 -1.18 -33.55 19.72
N CYS A 26 -0.92 -32.39 19.12
CA CYS A 26 0.42 -31.86 19.00
C CYS A 26 0.87 -31.19 20.30
N THR A 27 2.08 -31.52 20.73
CA THR A 27 2.70 -31.02 21.96
C THR A 27 3.23 -29.59 21.84
N TRP A 28 3.32 -29.04 20.63
CA TRP A 28 3.83 -27.68 20.41
C TRP A 28 2.94 -26.65 21.09
N ARG A 29 3.57 -25.80 21.90
CA ARG A 29 2.92 -24.71 22.62
C ARG A 29 3.92 -23.64 23.03
N LEU A 30 3.45 -22.41 23.08
CA LEU A 30 4.16 -21.28 23.65
C LEU A 30 3.27 -20.62 24.69
N ARG A 31 3.85 -20.32 25.86
CA ARG A 31 3.20 -19.52 26.91
C ARG A 31 4.11 -18.35 27.24
N ALA A 32 3.58 -17.15 27.05
CA ALA A 32 4.20 -15.91 27.46
C ALA A 32 3.34 -15.21 28.52
N THR A 33 3.97 -14.54 29.47
CA THR A 33 3.31 -13.73 30.51
C THR A 33 3.91 -12.35 30.54
N LYS A 34 3.09 -11.34 30.80
CA LYS A 34 3.56 -9.96 30.95
C LYS A 34 4.53 -9.83 32.12
N LEU A 35 5.53 -8.97 31.98
CA LEU A 35 6.42 -8.56 33.07
C LEU A 35 5.69 -7.55 33.95
N LYS A 36 5.90 -7.62 35.27
CA LYS A 36 5.32 -6.64 36.19
C LYS A 36 5.78 -5.24 35.77
N GLU A 37 4.85 -4.29 35.80
CA GLU A 37 5.10 -2.86 35.55
C GLU A 37 5.63 -2.50 34.15
N CYS A 38 5.66 -3.45 33.21
CA CYS A 38 6.08 -3.20 31.83
C CYS A 38 5.05 -3.74 30.82
N THR A 39 5.10 -3.25 29.59
CA THR A 39 4.27 -3.75 28.47
C THR A 39 4.85 -5.00 27.81
N LEU A 40 6.05 -5.44 28.23
CA LEU A 40 6.78 -6.55 27.66
C LEU A 40 6.27 -7.90 28.18
N PHE A 41 6.29 -8.91 27.30
CA PHE A 41 5.97 -10.29 27.64
C PHE A 41 7.25 -11.14 27.66
N LYS A 42 7.40 -11.98 28.69
CA LYS A 42 8.44 -13.02 28.74
C LYS A 42 7.87 -14.39 28.37
N ILE A 43 8.62 -15.15 27.57
CA ILE A 43 8.29 -16.54 27.29
C ILE A 43 8.60 -17.37 28.54
N LYS A 44 7.56 -17.89 29.21
CA LYS A 44 7.72 -18.77 30.39
C LYS A 44 7.86 -20.24 30.03
N LYS A 45 7.24 -20.66 28.92
CA LYS A 45 7.30 -22.06 28.47
C LYS A 45 7.26 -22.11 26.96
N TYR A 46 8.20 -22.83 26.38
CA TYR A 46 8.24 -23.12 24.96
C TYR A 46 8.48 -24.62 24.76
N CYS A 47 7.53 -25.29 24.11
CA CYS A 47 7.69 -26.68 23.67
C CYS A 47 7.85 -26.63 22.15
N ALA A 48 9.08 -26.80 21.66
CA ALA A 48 9.43 -26.64 20.25
C ALA A 48 9.03 -27.83 19.37
N ALA A 49 8.84 -29.02 19.96
CA ALA A 49 8.55 -30.24 19.24
C ALA A 49 7.16 -30.19 18.60
N HIS A 50 7.13 -30.40 17.28
CA HIS A 50 5.91 -30.69 16.54
C HIS A 50 5.87 -32.18 16.22
N MET A 51 4.84 -32.87 16.71
CA MET A 51 4.55 -34.27 16.32
C MET A 51 3.56 -34.35 15.16
N CYS A 52 2.99 -33.22 14.74
CA CYS A 52 2.09 -33.16 13.60
C CYS A 52 2.90 -33.12 12.31
N TYR A 53 2.64 -34.06 11.40
CA TYR A 53 3.25 -34.07 10.08
C TYR A 53 2.72 -32.88 9.27
N GLY A 54 3.64 -32.09 8.70
CA GLY A 54 3.31 -30.93 7.88
C GLY A 54 2.82 -31.37 6.50
N GLY A 55 1.55 -31.81 6.42
CA GLY A 55 0.92 -32.08 5.12
C GLY A 55 0.95 -30.84 4.23
N ALA A 56 1.12 -31.03 2.92
CA ALA A 56 1.02 -29.95 1.95
C ALA A 56 -0.37 -29.31 2.04
N LEU A 57 -0.44 -28.13 2.65
CA LEU A 57 -1.69 -27.39 2.76
C LEU A 57 -2.14 -26.99 1.35
N LYS A 58 -3.27 -27.52 0.89
CA LYS A 58 -3.93 -27.09 -0.35
C LYS A 58 -4.55 -25.69 -0.24
N HIS A 59 -4.58 -25.13 0.97
CA HIS A 59 -5.22 -23.86 1.29
C HIS A 59 -4.22 -22.88 1.92
N ASP A 60 -4.64 -21.62 1.98
CA ASP A 60 -3.90 -20.53 2.59
C ASP A 60 -3.34 -20.87 3.97
N HIS A 61 -2.04 -20.63 4.16
CA HIS A 61 -1.43 -20.81 5.48
C HIS A 61 -1.99 -19.80 6.49
N ARG A 62 -2.42 -20.29 7.66
CA ARG A 62 -3.10 -19.47 8.69
C ARG A 62 -2.27 -18.27 9.16
N GLN A 63 -0.97 -18.46 9.34
CA GLN A 63 -0.01 -17.43 9.77
C GLN A 63 0.46 -16.52 8.64
N ALA A 64 0.25 -16.92 7.38
CA ALA A 64 0.60 -16.08 6.24
C ALA A 64 -0.54 -15.08 6.01
N LYS A 65 -0.74 -14.20 6.99
CA LYS A 65 -1.68 -13.07 6.86
C LYS A 65 -1.09 -12.06 5.91
N SER A 66 -1.94 -11.32 5.20
CA SER A 66 -1.49 -10.39 4.16
C SER A 66 -0.48 -9.38 4.66
N TRP A 67 -0.65 -8.89 5.90
CA TRP A 67 0.29 -7.97 6.53
C TRP A 67 1.67 -8.58 6.80
N VAL A 68 1.71 -9.85 7.23
CA VAL A 68 2.98 -10.56 7.47
C VAL A 68 3.71 -10.76 6.16
N VAL A 69 3.00 -11.26 5.14
CA VAL A 69 3.59 -11.50 3.83
C VAL A 69 4.02 -10.18 3.19
N GLY A 70 3.21 -9.12 3.28
CA GLY A 70 3.54 -7.78 2.79
C GLY A 70 4.86 -7.27 3.37
N HIS A 71 5.07 -7.40 4.68
CA HIS A 71 6.35 -7.08 5.32
C HIS A 71 7.52 -7.93 4.81
N LEU A 72 7.31 -9.21 4.51
CA LEU A 72 8.38 -10.09 4.01
C LEU A 72 8.79 -9.75 2.57
N VAL A 73 7.86 -9.26 1.75
CA VAL A 73 8.11 -9.02 0.32
C VAL A 73 8.25 -7.54 -0.04
N GLN A 74 8.12 -6.61 0.91
CA GLN A 74 8.14 -5.16 0.65
C GLN A 74 9.39 -4.71 -0.11
N GLU A 75 10.57 -5.27 0.20
CA GLU A 75 11.81 -4.90 -0.49
C GLU A 75 11.80 -5.30 -1.97
N LYS A 76 10.95 -6.24 -2.39
CA LYS A 76 10.79 -6.60 -3.81
C LYS A 76 10.03 -5.54 -4.62
N PHE A 77 9.36 -4.60 -3.95
CA PHE A 77 8.60 -3.51 -4.57
C PHE A 77 9.39 -2.19 -4.70
N THR A 78 10.62 -2.13 -4.20
CA THR A 78 11.47 -0.92 -4.32
C THR A 78 12.21 -0.85 -5.65
N ASP A 79 12.43 -2.00 -6.31
CA ASP A 79 13.03 -2.08 -7.63
C ASP A 79 12.04 -1.67 -8.73
N VAL A 80 12.27 -0.49 -9.32
CA VAL A 80 11.43 0.06 -10.41
C VAL A 80 11.64 -0.64 -11.75
N SER A 81 12.73 -1.40 -11.92
CA SER A 81 13.05 -2.09 -13.18
C SER A 81 12.22 -3.36 -13.37
N ARG A 82 11.64 -3.89 -12.28
CA ARG A 82 10.89 -5.15 -12.30
C ARG A 82 9.49 -4.99 -11.74
N THR A 83 8.49 -5.39 -12.53
CA THR A 83 7.12 -5.51 -12.01
C THR A 83 6.99 -6.78 -11.17
N TYR A 84 6.88 -6.62 -9.86
CA TYR A 84 6.63 -7.71 -8.92
C TYR A 84 5.12 -7.94 -8.73
N ARG A 85 4.61 -9.06 -9.25
CA ARG A 85 3.17 -9.36 -9.37
C ARG A 85 2.71 -10.33 -8.26
N PRO A 86 1.41 -10.42 -7.98
CA PRO A 86 0.88 -11.40 -7.01
C PRO A 86 1.31 -12.85 -7.28
N LYS A 87 1.47 -13.25 -8.56
CA LYS A 87 1.97 -14.58 -8.91
C LYS A 87 3.43 -14.81 -8.46
N ASP A 88 4.24 -13.76 -8.53
CA ASP A 88 5.63 -13.80 -8.06
C ASP A 88 5.66 -13.96 -6.52
N ILE A 89 4.77 -13.26 -5.79
CA ILE A 89 4.59 -13.45 -4.34
C ILE A 89 4.24 -14.90 -4.00
N ILE A 90 3.30 -15.51 -4.73
CA ILE A 90 2.92 -16.92 -4.51
C ILE A 90 4.13 -17.83 -4.73
N GLN A 91 4.90 -17.59 -5.79
CA GLN A 91 6.08 -18.39 -6.12
C GLN A 91 7.17 -18.26 -5.05
N ASP A 92 7.50 -17.05 -4.63
CA ASP A 92 8.52 -16.77 -3.62
C ASP A 92 8.11 -17.36 -2.27
N MET A 93 6.84 -17.20 -1.87
CA MET A 93 6.33 -17.77 -0.62
C MET A 93 6.37 -19.30 -0.62
N ARG A 94 6.13 -19.92 -1.77
CA ARG A 94 6.29 -21.37 -1.94
C ARG A 94 7.76 -21.80 -1.90
N LYS A 95 8.65 -21.06 -2.59
CA LYS A 95 10.08 -21.40 -2.71
C LYS A 95 10.86 -21.19 -1.41
N GLU A 96 10.64 -20.05 -0.75
CA GLU A 96 11.42 -19.64 0.42
C GLU A 96 10.86 -20.17 1.74
N TYR A 97 9.53 -20.36 1.82
CA TYR A 97 8.85 -20.72 3.07
C TYR A 97 8.05 -22.01 2.99
N GLY A 98 7.89 -22.62 1.81
CA GLY A 98 7.05 -23.81 1.63
C GLY A 98 5.56 -23.54 1.85
N VAL A 99 5.14 -22.27 1.75
CA VAL A 99 3.78 -21.83 2.05
C VAL A 99 3.01 -21.59 0.76
N ASN A 100 1.83 -22.20 0.66
CA ASN A 100 0.88 -21.89 -0.41
C ASN A 100 0.03 -20.67 -0.04
N LEU A 101 -0.22 -19.83 -1.05
CA LEU A 101 -1.08 -18.65 -0.98
C LEU A 101 -2.07 -18.65 -2.13
N SER A 102 -3.30 -18.23 -1.84
CA SER A 102 -4.30 -17.86 -2.81
C SER A 102 -3.92 -16.55 -3.50
N TYR A 103 -4.49 -16.34 -4.68
CA TYR A 103 -4.26 -15.12 -5.45
C TYR A 103 -4.77 -13.87 -4.72
N ASP A 104 -5.98 -13.91 -4.14
CA ASP A 104 -6.52 -12.79 -3.35
C ASP A 104 -5.59 -12.41 -2.20
N ARG A 105 -5.04 -13.41 -1.49
CA ARG A 105 -4.12 -13.16 -0.38
C ARG A 105 -2.83 -12.52 -0.84
N ALA A 106 -2.26 -13.00 -1.95
CA ALA A 106 -1.08 -12.41 -2.56
C ALA A 106 -1.34 -10.97 -3.07
N TRP A 107 -2.51 -10.71 -3.65
CA TRP A 107 -2.93 -9.37 -4.03
C TRP A 107 -2.97 -8.42 -2.83
N ARG A 108 -3.67 -8.80 -1.75
CA ARG A 108 -3.73 -7.99 -0.52
C ARG A 108 -2.37 -7.80 0.13
N SER A 109 -1.47 -8.79 0.02
CA SER A 109 -0.08 -8.66 0.47
C SER A 109 0.71 -7.65 -0.34
N SER A 110 0.47 -7.59 -1.66
CA SER A 110 1.04 -6.55 -2.53
C SER A 110 0.55 -5.17 -2.13
N GLU A 111 -0.74 -5.01 -1.82
CA GLU A 111 -1.29 -3.74 -1.34
C GLU A 111 -0.65 -3.31 -0.01
N GLU A 112 -0.47 -4.24 0.93
CA GLU A 112 0.21 -3.91 2.18
C GLU A 112 1.68 -3.54 1.96
N ALA A 113 2.40 -4.31 1.15
CA ALA A 113 3.79 -4.02 0.82
C ALA A 113 3.95 -2.60 0.26
N LEU A 114 3.08 -2.22 -0.67
CA LEU A 114 3.06 -0.86 -1.24
C LEU A 114 2.70 0.19 -0.18
N ARG A 115 1.75 -0.10 0.72
CA ARG A 115 1.38 0.80 1.84
C ARG A 115 2.56 1.03 2.79
N LEU A 116 3.38 0.02 3.06
CA LEU A 116 4.55 0.14 3.93
C LEU A 116 5.63 1.03 3.30
N ILE A 117 5.77 1.01 1.98
CA ILE A 117 6.79 1.78 1.24
C ILE A 117 6.33 3.20 0.95
N ARG A 118 5.09 3.36 0.45
CA ARG A 118 4.54 4.62 -0.05
C ARG A 118 3.72 5.38 1.00
N GLY A 119 3.45 4.75 2.14
CA GLY A 119 2.52 5.26 3.13
C GLY A 119 1.06 4.95 2.81
N ASP A 120 0.18 5.44 3.67
CA ASP A 120 -1.26 5.30 3.51
C ASP A 120 -1.83 6.35 2.54
N LEU A 121 -2.65 5.90 1.60
CA LEU A 121 -3.27 6.77 0.60
C LEU A 121 -4.14 7.86 1.24
N ALA A 122 -4.88 7.56 2.31
CA ALA A 122 -5.75 8.55 2.94
C ALA A 122 -4.92 9.66 3.61
N SER A 123 -3.79 9.28 4.23
CA SER A 123 -2.81 10.25 4.73
C SER A 123 -2.25 11.13 3.60
N SER A 124 -1.93 10.56 2.43
CA SER A 124 -1.46 11.34 1.27
C SER A 124 -2.49 12.35 0.78
N TYR A 125 -3.78 11.97 0.68
CA TYR A 125 -4.85 12.92 0.34
C TYR A 125 -5.02 14.02 1.39
N GLY A 126 -4.83 13.69 2.67
CA GLY A 126 -4.83 14.67 3.77
C GLY A 126 -3.71 15.72 3.67
N LEU A 127 -2.64 15.45 2.93
CA LEU A 127 -1.52 16.37 2.71
C LEU A 127 -1.70 17.29 1.50
N LEU A 128 -2.73 17.11 0.66
CA LEU A 128 -2.91 17.87 -0.57
C LEU A 128 -2.98 19.39 -0.35
N ALA A 129 -3.64 19.83 0.71
CA ALA A 129 -3.73 21.26 1.04
C ALA A 129 -2.35 21.85 1.34
N ALA A 130 -1.59 21.21 2.23
CA ALA A 130 -0.24 21.64 2.58
C ALA A 130 0.72 21.58 1.37
N TYR A 131 0.58 20.55 0.52
CA TYR A 131 1.33 20.43 -0.72
C TYR A 131 1.05 21.57 -1.70
N GLY A 132 -0.23 21.93 -1.86
CA GLY A 132 -0.65 23.07 -2.68
C GLY A 132 -0.05 24.40 -2.22
N GLU A 133 -0.06 24.67 -0.92
CA GLU A 133 0.56 25.87 -0.35
C GLU A 133 2.08 25.88 -0.55
N ALA A 134 2.75 24.74 -0.35
CA ALA A 134 4.18 24.62 -0.63
C ALA A 134 4.51 24.89 -2.11
N LEU A 135 3.68 24.39 -3.03
CA LEU A 135 3.85 24.65 -4.47
C LEU A 135 3.70 26.13 -4.81
N LYS A 136 2.72 26.83 -4.23
CA LYS A 136 2.52 28.28 -4.43
C LYS A 136 3.73 29.09 -3.96
N ILE A 137 4.32 28.72 -2.82
CA ILE A 137 5.53 29.37 -2.28
C ILE A 137 6.73 29.12 -3.20
N MET A 138 6.97 27.87 -3.59
CA MET A 138 8.14 27.49 -4.39
C MET A 138 8.06 27.95 -5.84
N ASN A 139 6.84 28.11 -6.38
CA ASN A 139 6.60 28.48 -7.77
C ASN A 139 5.58 29.63 -7.84
N PRO A 140 6.02 30.90 -7.70
CA PRO A 140 5.13 32.05 -7.76
C PRO A 140 4.29 32.10 -9.04
N GLY A 141 2.99 32.35 -8.85
CA GLY A 141 1.97 32.32 -9.90
C GLY A 141 1.35 30.93 -10.13
N THR A 142 1.73 29.91 -9.36
CA THR A 142 1.03 28.62 -9.34
C THR A 142 -0.38 28.79 -8.82
N ILE A 143 -1.34 28.19 -9.51
CA ILE A 143 -2.72 28.07 -9.05
C ILE A 143 -2.88 26.63 -8.58
N PHE A 144 -3.30 26.48 -7.33
CA PHE A 144 -3.63 25.19 -6.73
C PHE A 144 -4.92 25.36 -5.94
N GLU A 145 -5.95 24.65 -6.35
CA GLU A 145 -7.29 24.69 -5.76
C GLU A 145 -7.71 23.28 -5.37
N LEU A 146 -8.04 23.11 -4.10
CA LEU A 146 -8.59 21.87 -3.56
C LEU A 146 -9.98 22.17 -3.04
N GLU A 147 -10.97 21.45 -3.57
CA GLU A 147 -12.37 21.62 -3.18
C GLU A 147 -12.88 20.34 -2.52
N LEU A 148 -13.57 20.51 -1.40
CA LEU A 148 -14.19 19.43 -0.64
C LEU A 148 -15.71 19.64 -0.57
N GLU A 149 -16.48 18.65 -0.99
CA GLU A 149 -17.93 18.63 -0.79
C GLU A 149 -18.25 18.50 0.70
N GLY A 150 -19.00 19.47 1.22
CA GLY A 150 -19.34 19.58 2.65
C GLY A 150 -18.13 19.67 3.58
N GLY A 151 -16.96 20.10 3.07
CA GLY A 151 -15.71 20.17 3.83
C GLY A 151 -15.11 18.81 4.21
N LYS A 152 -15.66 17.70 3.68
CA LYS A 152 -15.29 16.34 4.11
C LYS A 152 -14.96 15.40 2.96
N TYR A 153 -15.69 15.48 1.86
CA TYR A 153 -15.51 14.57 0.74
C TYR A 153 -14.73 15.24 -0.38
N PHE A 154 -13.73 14.56 -0.92
CA PHE A 154 -12.96 15.09 -2.04
C PHE A 154 -13.86 15.35 -3.24
N LYS A 155 -13.84 16.56 -3.79
CA LYS A 155 -14.59 16.92 -5.01
C LYS A 155 -13.66 17.03 -6.21
N TYR A 156 -12.66 17.92 -6.11
CA TYR A 156 -11.59 18.00 -7.09
C TYR A 156 -10.33 18.64 -6.51
N VAL A 157 -9.20 18.42 -7.18
CA VAL A 157 -8.03 19.29 -7.09
C VAL A 157 -7.63 19.74 -8.48
N PHE A 158 -7.39 21.04 -8.64
CA PHE A 158 -6.87 21.66 -9.84
C PHE A 158 -5.49 22.24 -9.55
N MET A 159 -4.55 22.06 -10.48
CA MET A 159 -3.19 22.57 -10.38
C MET A 159 -2.67 23.02 -11.73
N THR A 160 -2.09 24.22 -11.77
CA THR A 160 -1.26 24.70 -12.89
C THR A 160 -0.09 25.49 -12.33
N LEU A 161 1.12 25.22 -12.82
CA LEU A 161 2.32 25.91 -12.37
C LEU A 161 2.39 27.30 -13.00
N GLY A 162 2.89 28.29 -12.24
CA GLY A 162 3.00 29.65 -12.76
C GLY A 162 3.87 29.75 -14.02
N GLN A 163 4.91 28.92 -14.10
CA GLN A 163 5.77 28.78 -15.26
C GLN A 163 5.01 28.21 -16.46
N SER A 164 4.15 27.20 -16.24
CA SER A 164 3.28 26.62 -17.28
C SER A 164 2.33 27.64 -17.88
N ILE A 165 1.72 28.49 -17.05
CA ILE A 165 0.84 29.57 -17.51
C ILE A 165 1.63 30.55 -18.39
N ARG A 166 2.77 31.05 -17.88
CA ARG A 166 3.60 32.03 -18.60
C ARG A 166 4.13 31.48 -19.91
N GLY A 167 4.63 30.25 -19.92
CA GLY A 167 5.11 29.61 -21.13
C GLY A 167 3.99 29.44 -22.15
N PHE A 168 2.82 28.96 -21.72
CA PHE A 168 1.68 28.78 -22.61
C PHE A 168 1.27 30.08 -23.31
N LEU A 169 1.14 31.17 -22.55
CA LEU A 169 0.75 32.48 -23.08
C LEU A 169 1.83 33.15 -23.94
N GLY A 170 3.11 32.86 -23.70
CA GLY A 170 4.22 33.54 -24.35
C GLY A 170 4.76 32.86 -25.61
N CYS A 171 4.87 31.53 -25.60
CA CYS A 171 5.69 30.80 -26.57
C CYS A 171 5.08 29.50 -27.10
N ILE A 172 3.95 29.05 -26.55
CA ILE A 172 3.29 27.81 -26.98
C ILE A 172 2.20 28.14 -27.99
N ARG A 173 1.95 27.21 -28.92
CA ARG A 173 0.85 27.36 -29.88
C ARG A 173 -0.47 27.47 -29.14
N PRO A 174 -1.44 28.28 -29.61
CA PRO A 174 -2.73 28.50 -28.93
C PRO A 174 -3.70 27.33 -29.16
N VAL A 175 -3.23 26.10 -28.88
CA VAL A 175 -3.96 24.85 -28.99
C VAL A 175 -3.76 24.09 -27.69
N LEU A 176 -4.87 23.70 -27.06
CA LEU A 176 -4.89 22.87 -25.87
C LEU A 176 -5.52 21.53 -26.19
N VAL A 177 -4.86 20.46 -25.78
CA VAL A 177 -5.38 19.10 -25.81
C VAL A 177 -5.61 18.65 -24.37
N VAL A 178 -6.80 18.13 -24.11
CA VAL A 178 -7.15 17.57 -22.81
C VAL A 178 -7.28 16.06 -22.94
N ASP A 179 -6.54 15.33 -22.12
CA ASP A 179 -6.61 13.88 -22.02
C ASP A 179 -7.16 13.43 -20.67
N ARG A 180 -7.69 12.21 -20.63
CA ARG A 180 -8.34 11.61 -19.47
C ARG A 180 -7.72 10.26 -19.12
N ALA A 181 -7.22 10.12 -17.89
CA ALA A 181 -6.73 8.86 -17.34
C ALA A 181 -7.48 8.48 -16.06
N HIS A 182 -8.01 7.25 -16.01
CA HIS A 182 -8.65 6.72 -14.80
C HIS A 182 -7.61 6.33 -13.75
N LEU A 183 -7.74 6.89 -12.55
CA LEU A 183 -6.91 6.51 -11.41
C LEU A 183 -7.30 5.12 -10.91
N LYS A 184 -6.28 4.26 -10.75
CA LYS A 184 -6.43 2.93 -10.18
C LYS A 184 -6.03 2.96 -8.72
N GLY A 185 -6.85 2.40 -7.85
CA GLY A 185 -6.55 2.29 -6.42
C GLY A 185 -7.80 2.34 -5.56
N LYS A 186 -7.58 2.55 -4.26
CA LYS A 186 -8.64 2.66 -3.25
C LYS A 186 -9.53 3.89 -3.49
N PHE A 187 -8.91 5.01 -3.82
CA PHE A 187 -9.61 6.23 -4.23
C PHE A 187 -9.65 6.23 -5.75
N ARG A 188 -10.84 5.97 -6.29
CA ARG A 188 -11.10 6.13 -7.72
C ARG A 188 -11.10 7.61 -8.05
N GLY A 189 -10.98 7.92 -9.33
CA GLY A 189 -10.98 9.29 -9.81
C GLY A 189 -10.52 9.33 -11.25
N VAL A 190 -10.58 10.53 -11.80
CA VAL A 190 -10.17 10.80 -13.16
C VAL A 190 -9.12 11.91 -13.11
N LEU A 191 -7.93 11.60 -13.60
CA LEU A 191 -6.90 12.60 -13.89
C LEU A 191 -7.17 13.17 -15.27
N LEU A 192 -7.45 14.46 -15.34
CA LEU A 192 -7.45 15.25 -16.56
C LEU A 192 -6.12 15.99 -16.66
N SER A 193 -5.48 15.91 -17.82
CA SER A 193 -4.28 16.69 -18.11
C SER A 193 -4.53 17.58 -19.32
N ALA A 194 -4.18 18.86 -19.20
CA ALA A 194 -4.19 19.80 -20.30
C ALA A 194 -2.75 20.04 -20.74
N SER A 195 -2.50 19.85 -22.04
CA SER A 195 -1.19 20.05 -22.65
C SER A 195 -1.30 20.88 -23.91
N GLY A 196 -0.32 21.75 -24.13
CA GLY A 196 -0.10 22.44 -25.40
C GLY A 196 0.99 21.76 -26.22
N VAL A 197 1.28 22.35 -27.37
CA VAL A 197 2.36 21.91 -28.26
C VAL A 197 3.25 23.11 -28.57
N ASP A 198 4.55 22.98 -28.32
CA ASP A 198 5.50 24.06 -28.59
C ASP A 198 5.83 24.20 -30.08
N ALA A 199 6.68 25.17 -30.42
CA ALA A 199 7.13 25.38 -31.80
C ALA A 199 7.87 24.16 -32.39
N ASN A 200 8.49 23.32 -31.55
CA ASN A 200 9.24 22.13 -31.90
C ASN A 200 8.39 20.83 -31.85
N ASN A 201 7.06 20.95 -31.82
CA ASN A 201 6.13 19.83 -31.72
C ASN A 201 6.31 18.96 -30.45
N GLN A 202 6.87 19.52 -29.37
CA GLN A 202 6.97 18.83 -28.08
C GLN A 202 5.74 19.11 -27.22
N ILE A 203 5.37 18.13 -26.39
CA ILE A 203 4.26 18.23 -25.45
C ILE A 203 4.66 19.18 -24.32
N TYR A 204 3.85 20.21 -24.10
CA TYR A 204 4.03 21.17 -23.03
C TYR A 204 2.91 21.03 -21.98
N PRO A 205 3.21 20.57 -20.75
CA PRO A 205 2.18 20.41 -19.72
C PRO A 205 1.70 21.77 -19.21
N VAL A 206 0.39 21.99 -19.27
CA VAL A 206 -0.25 23.25 -18.87
C VAL A 206 -0.90 23.11 -17.50
N ALA A 207 -1.83 22.18 -17.34
CA ALA A 207 -2.58 22.01 -16.09
C ALA A 207 -2.97 20.55 -15.83
N PHE A 208 -3.26 20.24 -14.58
CA PHE A 208 -3.74 18.94 -14.11
C PHE A 208 -4.96 19.10 -13.23
N VAL A 209 -5.92 18.19 -13.37
CA VAL A 209 -7.10 18.13 -12.51
C VAL A 209 -7.35 16.70 -12.10
N ILE A 210 -7.57 16.47 -10.82
CA ILE A 210 -8.14 15.20 -10.35
C ILE A 210 -9.57 15.49 -9.94
N VAL A 211 -10.51 14.82 -10.57
CA VAL A 211 -11.93 14.89 -10.23
C VAL A 211 -12.39 13.53 -9.70
N ASP A 212 -13.45 13.52 -8.90
CA ASP A 212 -14.15 12.27 -8.60
C ASP A 212 -14.63 11.63 -9.91
N GLY A 213 -14.51 10.31 -10.02
CA GLY A 213 -15.00 9.61 -11.21
C GLY A 213 -16.52 9.61 -11.18
N GLU A 214 -17.16 10.01 -12.28
CA GLU A 214 -18.62 9.91 -12.43
C GLU A 214 -19.12 8.55 -11.90
N ARG A 215 -20.13 8.61 -11.03
CA ARG A 215 -20.79 7.43 -10.47
C ARG A 215 -21.52 6.62 -11.53
#